data_AF-J1T0U8-F1
#
_entry.id   AF-J1T0U8-F1
#
_cell.length_a   1.000
_cell.length_b   1.000
_cell.length_c   1.000
_cell.angle_alpha   90.00
_cell.angle_beta   90.00
_cell.angle_gamma   90.00
#
_symmetry.space_group_name_H-M   'P 1'
#
loop_
_entity.id
_entity.type
_entity.pdbx_description
1 polymer ?
#
loop_
_entity_poly.entity_id
_entity_poly.type
_entity_poly.pdbx_seq_one_letter_code
_entity_poly.pdbx_strand_id
1 'polypeptide(L)'
;MKLSSTAARLSPTASPRLLVLAETALKAGETARNALRRRTAAEMVHKAPRDYQTEIDVAVERIIVEEMMSAFPAYAIKGEEEVGNRQAGADAPVIYIDPIDGTTNFAWGIPHFGMTISIAEAGRVVAGVVYDAMQDELFSAEAGDGAWLNGERIHCAAVADIQNVLVGAGLPIPGQVKAVPEELYFDAVKRLMANTAGVRRLGSAALSIAYVACGRLDGFFEDGLSVHDFGASALMVEEAGGIVTRFSGAAVTGKGDILAASKALYPWLQEGFQPKA
;
A
#
# COMPACT_ATOMS: atom_id res chain seq x y z
N MET A 1 -9.88 15.96 27.92
CA MET A 1 -10.54 15.52 26.68
C MET A 1 -9.94 14.16 26.34
N LYS A 2 -10.69 13.05 26.47
CA LYS A 2 -10.17 11.73 26.08
C LYS A 2 -10.04 11.76 24.56
N LEU A 3 -8.83 11.59 24.03
CA LEU A 3 -8.60 11.34 22.60
C LEU A 3 -9.52 10.18 22.18
N SER A 4 -10.13 10.25 20.98
CA SER A 4 -10.83 9.08 20.44
C SER A 4 -9.83 7.92 20.35
N SER A 5 -10.30 6.67 20.46
CA SER A 5 -9.43 5.50 20.35
C SER A 5 -8.60 5.50 19.05
N THR A 6 -9.14 6.09 17.98
CA THR A 6 -8.46 6.23 16.70
C THR A 6 -7.36 7.29 16.73
N ALA A 7 -7.61 8.45 17.34
CA ALA A 7 -6.60 9.52 17.43
C ALA A 7 -5.33 9.07 18.17
N ALA A 8 -5.46 8.16 19.14
CA ALA A 8 -4.32 7.57 19.83
C ALA A 8 -3.46 6.64 18.95
N ARG A 9 -3.95 6.24 17.77
CA ARG A 9 -3.23 5.41 16.79
C ARG A 9 -2.54 6.22 15.69
N LEU A 10 -2.59 7.54 15.76
CA LEU A 10 -2.02 8.47 14.77
C LEU A 10 -0.93 9.33 15.42
N SER A 11 -0.29 10.17 14.59
CA SER A 11 0.59 11.23 15.08
C SER A 11 -0.10 12.12 16.13
N PRO A 12 0.62 12.61 17.17
CA PRO A 12 0.09 13.62 18.08
C PRO A 12 -0.36 14.92 17.40
N THR A 13 0.15 15.18 16.19
CA THR A 13 -0.14 16.36 15.35
C THR A 13 -1.05 16.04 14.16
N ALA A 14 -1.63 14.83 14.10
CA ALA A 14 -2.47 14.38 13.00
C ALA A 14 -3.60 15.37 12.67
N SER A 15 -3.73 15.70 11.39
CA SER A 15 -4.78 16.60 10.93
C SER A 15 -6.17 15.96 11.05
N PRO A 16 -7.24 16.78 11.08
CA PRO A 16 -8.61 16.27 10.98
C PRO A 16 -8.84 15.40 9.74
N ARG A 17 -8.10 15.64 8.64
CA ARG A 17 -8.22 14.86 7.41
C ARG A 17 -7.69 13.45 7.61
N LEU A 18 -6.49 13.30 8.20
CA LEU A 18 -5.91 11.99 8.49
C LEU A 18 -6.77 11.19 9.47
N LEU A 19 -7.36 11.85 10.48
CA LEU A 19 -8.28 11.21 11.41
C LEU A 19 -9.50 10.61 10.69
N VAL A 20 -10.10 11.35 9.75
CA VAL A 20 -11.21 10.84 8.92
C VAL A 20 -10.78 9.63 8.09
N LEU A 21 -9.60 9.68 7.44
CA LEU A 21 -9.09 8.53 6.68
C LEU A 21 -8.93 7.30 7.56
N ALA A 22 -8.35 7.47 8.75
CA ALA A 22 -8.12 6.40 9.71
C ALA A 22 -9.43 5.79 10.22
N GLU A 23 -10.39 6.60 10.65
CA GLU A 23 -11.70 6.12 11.12
C GLU A 23 -12.43 5.36 10.02
N THR A 24 -12.35 5.85 8.78
CA THR A 24 -12.93 5.18 7.61
C THR A 24 -12.25 3.85 7.33
N ALA A 25 -10.91 3.79 7.32
CA ALA A 25 -10.16 2.56 7.10
C ALA A 25 -10.46 1.50 8.17
N LEU A 26 -10.57 1.89 9.45
CA LEU A 26 -10.92 0.98 10.54
C LEU A 26 -12.32 0.37 10.36
N LYS A 27 -13.31 1.19 10.00
CA LYS A 27 -14.69 0.76 9.73
C LYS A 27 -14.75 -0.19 8.52
N ALA A 28 -14.08 0.17 7.44
CA ALA A 28 -13.94 -0.65 6.23
C ALA A 28 -13.28 -2.00 6.53
N GLY A 29 -12.16 -1.98 7.25
CA GLY A 29 -11.41 -3.18 7.62
C GLY A 29 -12.17 -4.12 8.56
N GLU A 30 -13.01 -3.60 9.45
CA GLU A 30 -13.89 -4.45 10.24
C GLU A 30 -14.85 -5.27 9.35
N THR A 31 -15.39 -4.65 8.30
CA THR A 31 -16.25 -5.32 7.32
C THR A 31 -15.48 -6.42 6.58
N ALA A 32 -14.30 -6.10 6.04
CA ALA A 32 -13.45 -7.05 5.33
C ALA A 32 -13.02 -8.22 6.23
N ARG A 33 -12.56 -7.95 7.45
CA ARG A 33 -12.17 -8.96 8.45
C ARG A 33 -13.32 -9.91 8.78
N ASN A 34 -14.52 -9.36 8.99
CA ASN A 34 -15.69 -10.17 9.30
C ASN A 34 -16.12 -11.03 8.11
N ALA A 35 -16.01 -10.52 6.89
CA ALA A 35 -16.25 -11.28 5.67
C ALA A 35 -15.26 -12.46 5.55
N LEU A 36 -13.94 -12.20 5.67
CA LEU A 36 -12.93 -13.27 5.62
C LEU A 36 -13.15 -14.34 6.69
N ARG A 37 -13.48 -13.94 7.93
CA ARG A 37 -13.73 -14.89 9.04
C ARG A 37 -14.98 -15.74 8.84
N ARG A 38 -15.98 -15.22 8.14
CA ARG A 38 -17.23 -15.95 7.85
C ARG A 38 -17.09 -16.87 6.63
N ARG A 39 -16.03 -16.71 5.82
CA ARG A 39 -15.76 -17.52 4.64
C ARG A 39 -15.80 -19.01 4.98
N THR A 40 -16.87 -19.68 4.56
CA THR A 40 -17.01 -21.13 4.68
C THR A 40 -16.65 -21.83 3.38
N ALA A 41 -16.21 -23.10 3.46
CA ALA A 41 -15.99 -23.93 2.27
C ALA A 41 -17.27 -24.08 1.41
N ALA A 42 -18.46 -24.00 2.02
CA ALA A 42 -19.74 -24.11 1.33
C ALA A 42 -20.06 -22.88 0.46
N GLU A 43 -19.73 -21.66 0.91
CA GLU A 43 -19.94 -20.43 0.12
C GLU A 43 -19.07 -20.41 -1.15
N MET A 44 -17.87 -21.00 -1.11
CA MET A 44 -17.02 -21.17 -2.30
C MET A 44 -17.53 -22.21 -3.31
N VAL A 45 -18.37 -23.15 -2.87
CA VAL A 45 -19.01 -24.11 -3.79
C VAL A 45 -20.15 -23.44 -4.55
N HIS A 46 -20.78 -22.42 -3.96
CA HIS A 46 -21.87 -21.68 -4.56
C HIS A 46 -21.42 -20.47 -5.40
N LYS A 47 -20.21 -19.94 -5.17
CA LYS A 47 -19.63 -18.82 -5.92
C LYS A 47 -18.14 -19.05 -6.16
N ALA A 48 -17.64 -18.71 -7.35
CA ALA A 48 -16.20 -18.76 -7.60
C ALA A 48 -15.47 -17.77 -6.66
N PRO A 49 -14.23 -18.04 -6.23
CA PRO A 49 -13.49 -17.18 -5.31
C PRO A 49 -13.43 -15.70 -5.75
N ARG A 50 -13.34 -15.46 -7.06
CA ARG A 50 -13.31 -14.11 -7.66
C ARG A 50 -14.65 -13.39 -7.56
N ASP A 51 -15.78 -14.09 -7.68
CA ASP A 51 -17.10 -13.47 -7.57
C ASP A 51 -17.37 -13.03 -6.12
N TYR A 52 -16.97 -13.85 -5.15
CA TYR A 52 -17.07 -13.52 -3.73
C TYR A 52 -16.20 -12.30 -3.37
N GLN A 53 -14.97 -12.29 -3.86
CA GLN A 53 -14.03 -11.19 -3.71
C GLN A 53 -14.65 -9.87 -4.20
N THR A 54 -15.08 -9.81 -5.48
CA THR A 54 -15.67 -8.59 -6.07
C THR A 54 -16.86 -8.05 -5.27
N GLU A 55 -17.71 -8.91 -4.68
CA GLU A 55 -18.82 -8.44 -3.84
C GLU A 55 -18.34 -7.74 -2.56
N ILE A 56 -17.29 -8.25 -1.92
CA ILE A 56 -16.74 -7.66 -0.70
C ILE A 56 -15.95 -6.39 -1.02
N ASP A 57 -15.13 -6.40 -2.08
CA ASP A 57 -14.42 -5.21 -2.56
C ASP A 57 -15.37 -4.04 -2.82
N VAL A 58 -16.45 -4.29 -3.58
CA VAL A 58 -17.49 -3.27 -3.85
C VAL A 58 -18.19 -2.80 -2.57
N ALA A 59 -18.48 -3.72 -1.63
CA ALA A 59 -19.12 -3.36 -0.37
C ALA A 59 -18.22 -2.48 0.51
N VAL A 60 -16.93 -2.80 0.57
CA VAL A 60 -15.92 -2.05 1.33
C VAL A 60 -15.67 -0.69 0.67
N GLU A 61 -15.48 -0.64 -0.65
CA GLU A 61 -15.27 0.62 -1.36
C GLU A 61 -16.44 1.57 -1.17
N ARG A 62 -17.69 1.07 -1.25
CA ARG A 62 -18.87 1.90 -1.00
C ARG A 62 -18.87 2.54 0.38
N ILE A 63 -18.48 1.81 1.43
CA ILE A 63 -18.35 2.37 2.78
C ILE A 63 -17.34 3.51 2.79
N ILE A 64 -16.17 3.30 2.16
CA ILE A 64 -15.12 4.30 2.11
C ILE A 64 -15.60 5.54 1.33
N VAL A 65 -16.16 5.34 0.14
CA VAL A 65 -16.69 6.40 -0.72
C VAL A 65 -17.73 7.24 0.00
N GLU A 66 -18.71 6.64 0.67
CA GLU A 66 -19.78 7.36 1.37
C GLU A 66 -19.21 8.31 2.44
N GLU A 67 -18.26 7.84 3.24
CA GLU A 67 -17.57 8.65 4.24
C GLU A 67 -16.71 9.75 3.60
N MET A 68 -15.95 9.43 2.54
CA MET A 68 -15.12 10.40 1.82
C MET A 68 -15.94 11.48 1.12
N MET A 69 -17.09 11.13 0.53
CA MET A 69 -17.99 12.09 -0.10
C MET A 69 -18.60 13.06 0.92
N SER A 70 -18.94 12.55 2.11
CA SER A 70 -19.48 13.35 3.22
C SER A 70 -18.44 14.31 3.79
N ALA A 71 -17.23 13.81 4.08
CA ALA A 71 -16.16 14.60 4.68
C ALA A 71 -15.47 15.56 3.70
N PHE A 72 -15.36 15.17 2.42
CA PHE A 72 -14.62 15.90 1.40
C PHE A 72 -15.46 16.12 0.13
N PRO A 73 -16.57 16.89 0.21
CA PRO A 73 -17.52 17.03 -0.90
C PRO A 73 -16.92 17.66 -2.17
N ALA A 74 -15.82 18.40 -2.05
CA ALA A 74 -15.15 19.08 -3.17
C ALA A 74 -14.03 18.26 -3.83
N TYR A 75 -13.67 17.08 -3.30
CA TYR A 75 -12.50 16.32 -3.77
C TYR A 75 -12.89 15.36 -4.90
N ALA A 76 -11.98 15.07 -5.81
CA ALA A 76 -12.14 13.93 -6.72
C ALA A 76 -11.94 12.62 -5.94
N ILE A 77 -12.57 11.54 -6.41
CA ILE A 77 -12.42 10.19 -5.83
C ILE A 77 -12.08 9.22 -6.96
N LYS A 78 -11.05 8.40 -6.73
CA LYS A 78 -10.57 7.32 -7.61
C LYS A 78 -10.36 6.04 -6.80
N GLY A 79 -11.37 5.17 -6.78
CA GLY A 79 -11.28 3.81 -6.26
C GLY A 79 -10.86 2.80 -7.32
N GLU A 80 -10.31 1.66 -6.89
CA GLU A 80 -9.96 0.52 -7.74
C GLU A 80 -11.20 -0.08 -8.43
N GLU A 81 -12.29 -0.27 -7.69
CA GLU A 81 -13.53 -0.90 -8.19
C GLU A 81 -14.48 0.08 -8.86
N GLU A 82 -14.10 1.36 -8.91
CA GLU A 82 -14.84 2.46 -9.54
C GLU A 82 -16.28 2.67 -9.03
N VAL A 83 -16.62 2.15 -7.84
CA VAL A 83 -17.99 2.15 -7.28
C VAL A 83 -18.52 3.56 -7.07
N GLY A 84 -17.62 4.48 -6.72
CA GLY A 84 -17.94 5.85 -6.32
C GLY A 84 -17.09 6.91 -6.99
N ASN A 85 -16.48 6.59 -8.12
CA ASN A 85 -15.57 7.51 -8.79
C ASN A 85 -16.25 8.85 -9.07
N ARG A 86 -15.55 9.92 -8.69
CA ARG A 86 -16.06 11.28 -8.79
C ARG A 86 -15.00 12.18 -9.39
N GLN A 87 -15.39 12.91 -10.43
CA GLN A 87 -14.59 14.00 -10.96
C GLN A 87 -14.84 15.28 -10.17
N ALA A 88 -13.80 16.11 -10.06
CA ALA A 88 -13.86 17.45 -9.50
C ALA A 88 -13.08 18.41 -10.42
N GLY A 89 -12.98 19.69 -10.05
CA GLY A 89 -12.19 20.68 -10.80
C GLY A 89 -10.73 20.24 -10.97
N ALA A 90 -10.05 20.77 -11.99
CA ALA A 90 -8.68 20.35 -12.35
C ALA A 90 -7.66 20.47 -11.20
N ASP A 91 -7.85 21.46 -10.31
CA ASP A 91 -6.99 21.71 -9.16
C ASP A 91 -7.51 21.11 -7.84
N ALA A 92 -8.60 20.34 -7.90
CA ALA A 92 -9.17 19.71 -6.71
C ALA A 92 -8.26 18.58 -6.21
N PRO A 93 -8.13 18.40 -4.89
CA PRO A 93 -7.48 17.23 -4.33
C PRO A 93 -8.16 15.94 -4.77
N VAL A 94 -7.38 14.86 -4.88
CA VAL A 94 -7.84 13.53 -5.33
C VAL A 94 -7.70 12.54 -4.19
N ILE A 95 -8.75 11.80 -3.89
CA ILE A 95 -8.71 10.67 -2.96
C ILE A 95 -8.50 9.39 -3.77
N TYR A 96 -7.46 8.64 -3.45
CA TYR A 96 -7.22 7.31 -4.00
C TYR A 96 -7.60 6.25 -2.97
N ILE A 97 -8.31 5.21 -3.41
CA ILE A 97 -8.83 4.14 -2.57
C ILE A 97 -8.48 2.81 -3.21
N ASP A 98 -7.86 1.91 -2.43
CA ASP A 98 -7.88 0.47 -2.67
C ASP A 98 -8.66 -0.15 -1.50
N PRO A 99 -9.85 -0.72 -1.76
CA PRO A 99 -10.68 -1.29 -0.71
C PRO A 99 -10.09 -2.59 -0.12
N ILE A 100 -9.33 -3.38 -0.87
CA ILE A 100 -8.66 -4.60 -0.41
C ILE A 100 -7.40 -4.86 -1.26
N ASP A 101 -6.29 -4.26 -0.86
CA ASP A 101 -4.99 -4.58 -1.42
C ASP A 101 -4.57 -5.98 -0.94
N GLY A 102 -4.31 -6.87 -1.87
CA GLY A 102 -4.20 -8.30 -1.61
C GLY A 102 -5.50 -9.06 -1.81
N THR A 103 -6.32 -8.60 -2.72
CA THR A 103 -7.55 -9.22 -3.21
C THR A 103 -7.40 -10.72 -3.52
N THR A 104 -6.27 -11.16 -4.09
CA THR A 104 -5.99 -12.60 -4.29
C THR A 104 -5.79 -13.34 -2.96
N ASN A 105 -5.07 -12.75 -1.99
CA ASN A 105 -4.95 -13.34 -0.66
C ASN A 105 -6.34 -13.46 0.00
N PHE A 106 -7.13 -12.39 -0.06
CA PHE A 106 -8.48 -12.34 0.46
C PHE A 106 -9.37 -13.45 -0.15
N ALA A 107 -9.39 -13.54 -1.49
CA ALA A 107 -10.16 -14.54 -2.22
C ALA A 107 -9.75 -15.98 -1.90
N TRP A 108 -8.48 -16.21 -1.51
CA TRP A 108 -7.97 -17.52 -1.08
C TRP A 108 -8.05 -17.76 0.43
N GLY A 109 -8.48 -16.77 1.23
CA GLY A 109 -8.59 -16.88 2.70
C GLY A 109 -7.27 -16.71 3.43
N ILE A 110 -6.25 -16.17 2.76
CA ILE A 110 -4.97 -15.83 3.38
C ILE A 110 -5.17 -14.52 4.14
N PRO A 111 -4.92 -14.47 5.46
CA PRO A 111 -5.23 -13.31 6.30
C PRO A 111 -4.12 -12.24 6.20
N HIS A 112 -3.84 -11.76 4.99
CA HIS A 112 -2.85 -10.72 4.72
C HIS A 112 -3.32 -9.84 3.55
N PHE A 113 -3.99 -8.74 3.90
CA PHE A 113 -4.55 -7.73 3.01
C PHE A 113 -4.75 -6.43 3.78
N GLY A 114 -4.88 -5.31 3.09
CA GLY A 114 -5.13 -4.02 3.75
C GLY A 114 -5.99 -3.08 2.94
N MET A 115 -6.57 -2.08 3.61
CA MET A 115 -7.29 -0.99 2.94
C MET A 115 -6.33 0.18 2.79
N THR A 116 -6.31 0.81 1.63
CA THR A 116 -5.54 2.03 1.40
C THR A 116 -6.47 3.20 1.16
N ILE A 117 -6.18 4.33 1.80
CA ILE A 117 -6.84 5.60 1.50
C ILE A 117 -5.79 6.69 1.53
N SER A 118 -5.68 7.48 0.47
CA SER A 118 -4.75 8.60 0.41
C SER A 118 -5.35 9.82 -0.26
N ILE A 119 -4.85 11.00 0.13
CA ILE A 119 -5.19 12.29 -0.47
C ILE A 119 -3.97 12.78 -1.23
N ALA A 120 -4.18 13.15 -2.49
CA ALA A 120 -3.20 13.80 -3.34
C ALA A 120 -3.59 15.25 -3.67
N GLU A 121 -2.62 16.14 -3.61
CA GLU A 121 -2.72 17.55 -3.95
C GLU A 121 -1.62 17.92 -4.95
N ALA A 122 -1.96 18.68 -6.00
CA ALA A 122 -1.01 19.05 -7.05
C ALA A 122 -0.17 17.87 -7.61
N GLY A 123 -0.81 16.69 -7.73
CA GLY A 123 -0.20 15.47 -8.25
C GLY A 123 0.71 14.72 -7.28
N ARG A 124 0.74 15.07 -5.98
CA ARG A 124 1.54 14.38 -4.95
C ARG A 124 0.65 13.91 -3.81
N VAL A 125 0.90 12.70 -3.30
CA VAL A 125 0.22 12.21 -2.09
C VAL A 125 0.74 12.99 -0.88
N VAL A 126 -0.17 13.55 -0.08
CA VAL A 126 0.16 14.41 1.07
C VAL A 126 -0.33 13.86 2.40
N ALA A 127 -1.27 12.91 2.37
CA ALA A 127 -1.75 12.19 3.55
C ALA A 127 -2.22 10.80 3.12
N GLY A 128 -2.00 9.79 3.95
CA GLY A 128 -2.49 8.45 3.65
C GLY A 128 -2.45 7.50 4.83
N VAL A 129 -3.34 6.49 4.76
CA VAL A 129 -3.41 5.38 5.71
C VAL A 129 -3.41 4.06 4.96
N VAL A 130 -2.81 3.06 5.59
CA VAL A 130 -2.88 1.65 5.21
C VAL A 130 -3.25 0.89 6.47
N TYR A 131 -4.33 0.11 6.42
CA TYR A 131 -4.80 -0.64 7.58
C TYR A 131 -4.80 -2.13 7.29
N ASP A 132 -3.97 -2.89 8.01
CA ASP A 132 -4.06 -4.36 8.04
C ASP A 132 -5.15 -4.75 9.04
N ALA A 133 -6.30 -5.18 8.51
CA ALA A 133 -7.45 -5.55 9.32
C ALA A 133 -7.23 -6.79 10.19
N MET A 134 -6.35 -7.70 9.74
CA MET A 134 -6.13 -8.99 10.38
C MET A 134 -5.18 -8.87 11.56
N GLN A 135 -4.16 -8.01 11.44
CA GLN A 135 -3.18 -7.73 12.49
C GLN A 135 -3.56 -6.55 13.39
N ASP A 136 -4.61 -5.79 13.02
CA ASP A 136 -5.00 -4.54 13.68
C ASP A 136 -3.84 -3.52 13.69
N GLU A 137 -3.24 -3.32 12.52
CA GLU A 137 -2.11 -2.41 12.32
C GLU A 137 -2.49 -1.27 11.39
N LEU A 138 -2.57 -0.06 11.97
CA LEU A 138 -2.85 1.16 11.24
C LEU A 138 -1.54 1.90 10.99
N PHE A 139 -1.12 1.92 9.73
CA PHE A 139 -0.01 2.74 9.25
C PHE A 139 -0.59 4.07 8.75
N SER A 140 0.09 5.17 9.05
CA SER A 140 -0.34 6.51 8.65
C SER A 140 0.83 7.45 8.42
N ALA A 141 0.69 8.39 7.49
CA ALA A 141 1.64 9.47 7.28
C ALA A 141 0.95 10.73 6.75
N GLU A 142 1.51 11.88 7.10
CA GLU A 142 1.26 13.18 6.47
C GLU A 142 2.59 13.79 6.06
N ALA A 143 2.62 14.48 4.93
CA ALA A 143 3.83 15.08 4.39
C ALA A 143 4.47 16.04 5.41
N GLY A 144 5.71 15.76 5.79
CA GLY A 144 6.49 16.51 6.77
C GLY A 144 6.26 16.15 8.25
N ASP A 145 5.33 15.24 8.58
CA ASP A 145 4.99 14.87 9.95
C ASP A 145 5.59 13.52 10.39
N GLY A 146 6.14 12.75 9.45
CA GLY A 146 6.64 11.40 9.67
C GLY A 146 5.60 10.31 9.42
N ALA A 147 6.10 9.07 9.48
CA ALA A 147 5.27 7.87 9.40
C ALA A 147 5.06 7.26 10.78
N TRP A 148 3.88 6.67 10.97
CA TRP A 148 3.41 6.16 12.25
C TRP A 148 2.74 4.80 12.08
N LEU A 149 2.90 3.93 13.07
CA LEU A 149 2.23 2.64 13.22
C LEU A 149 1.55 2.60 14.58
N ASN A 150 0.22 2.59 14.60
CA ASN A 150 -0.56 2.52 15.84
C ASN A 150 -0.14 3.58 16.90
N GLY A 151 0.19 4.79 16.45
CA GLY A 151 0.57 5.93 17.31
C GLY A 151 2.05 5.96 17.67
N GLU A 152 2.83 4.97 17.27
CA GLU A 152 4.29 4.96 17.42
C GLU A 152 4.98 5.41 16.13
N ARG A 153 5.97 6.29 16.26
CA ARG A 153 6.73 6.78 15.10
C ARG A 153 7.62 5.66 14.56
N ILE A 154 7.62 5.47 13.24
CA ILE A 154 8.40 4.42 12.57
C ILE A 154 9.48 5.01 11.67
N HIS A 155 10.48 4.17 11.37
CA HIS A 155 11.62 4.50 10.54
C HIS A 155 12.04 3.29 9.69
N CYS A 156 12.52 3.56 8.47
CA CYS A 156 13.17 2.52 7.67
C CYS A 156 14.45 2.01 8.35
N ALA A 157 14.87 0.79 8.02
CA ALA A 157 16.13 0.22 8.50
C ALA A 157 17.34 1.14 8.17
N ALA A 158 18.21 1.38 9.15
CA ALA A 158 19.31 2.35 9.00
C ALA A 158 20.61 1.75 8.42
N VAL A 159 20.78 0.43 8.45
CA VAL A 159 21.99 -0.28 8.01
C VAL A 159 21.56 -1.44 7.13
N ALA A 160 22.21 -1.60 5.98
CA ALA A 160 22.00 -2.73 5.10
C ALA A 160 23.31 -3.52 4.98
N ASP A 161 23.36 -4.66 5.65
CA ASP A 161 24.25 -5.75 5.28
C ASP A 161 23.48 -6.65 4.32
N ILE A 162 23.89 -6.71 3.06
CA ILE A 162 23.14 -7.37 1.98
C ILE A 162 22.78 -8.81 2.35
N GLN A 163 23.65 -9.54 3.05
CA GLN A 163 23.36 -10.93 3.44
C GLN A 163 22.28 -11.06 4.53
N ASN A 164 21.96 -9.96 5.20
CA ASN A 164 21.05 -9.88 6.34
C ASN A 164 19.78 -9.06 6.07
N VAL A 165 19.54 -8.61 4.83
CA VAL A 165 18.31 -7.90 4.46
C VAL A 165 17.19 -8.83 4.00
N LEU A 166 15.94 -8.41 4.23
CA LEU A 166 14.74 -9.02 3.68
C LEU A 166 14.09 -8.09 2.65
N VAL A 167 13.84 -8.61 1.45
CA VAL A 167 13.29 -7.81 0.35
C VAL A 167 11.96 -8.39 -0.12
N GLY A 168 10.93 -7.56 -0.16
CA GLY A 168 9.66 -7.89 -0.79
C GLY A 168 9.76 -7.82 -2.32
N ALA A 169 9.10 -8.74 -3.01
CA ALA A 169 9.04 -8.73 -4.47
C ALA A 169 7.64 -9.10 -4.96
N GLY A 170 7.11 -8.28 -5.88
CA GLY A 170 6.02 -8.70 -6.75
C GLY A 170 6.48 -9.86 -7.65
N LEU A 171 5.67 -10.90 -7.77
CA LEU A 171 5.91 -11.95 -8.77
C LEU A 171 4.93 -11.71 -9.91
N PRO A 172 5.42 -11.33 -11.11
CA PRO A 172 4.56 -10.83 -12.15
C PRO A 172 3.68 -11.94 -12.73
N ILE A 173 2.45 -11.57 -13.10
CA ILE A 173 1.62 -12.35 -14.01
C ILE A 173 1.96 -12.00 -15.46
N PRO A 174 1.59 -12.84 -16.46
CA PRO A 174 1.91 -12.57 -17.86
C PRO A 174 1.48 -11.16 -18.31
N GLY A 175 2.44 -10.39 -18.84
CA GLY A 175 2.22 -9.03 -19.33
C GLY A 175 2.16 -7.93 -18.26
N GLN A 176 2.43 -8.25 -16.99
CA GLN A 176 2.49 -7.26 -15.91
C GLN A 176 3.76 -6.40 -15.99
N VAL A 177 4.91 -7.01 -16.28
CA VAL A 177 6.19 -6.29 -16.42
C VAL A 177 6.21 -5.50 -17.72
N LYS A 178 6.37 -4.18 -17.61
CA LYS A 178 6.35 -3.21 -18.73
C LYS A 178 7.47 -2.19 -18.63
N ALA A 179 7.98 -1.91 -17.43
CA ALA A 179 9.00 -0.90 -17.20
C ALA A 179 10.41 -1.33 -17.65
N VAL A 180 10.67 -2.64 -17.64
CA VAL A 180 11.95 -3.26 -18.03
C VAL A 180 11.69 -4.54 -18.84
N PRO A 181 12.70 -5.08 -19.56
CA PRO A 181 12.61 -6.42 -20.11
C PRO A 181 12.29 -7.45 -19.01
N GLU A 182 11.42 -8.40 -19.31
CA GLU A 182 10.97 -9.41 -18.33
C GLU A 182 12.15 -10.23 -17.79
N GLU A 183 13.14 -10.53 -18.63
CA GLU A 183 14.37 -11.21 -18.23
C GLU A 183 15.16 -10.42 -17.19
N LEU A 184 15.19 -9.08 -17.30
CA LEU A 184 15.87 -8.23 -16.33
C LEU A 184 15.16 -8.25 -14.96
N TYR A 185 13.82 -8.27 -14.97
CA TYR A 185 13.03 -8.41 -13.75
C TYR A 185 13.33 -9.73 -13.04
N PHE A 186 13.34 -10.85 -13.77
CA PHE A 186 13.67 -12.16 -13.20
C PHE A 186 15.12 -12.25 -12.73
N ASP A 187 16.06 -11.63 -13.45
CA ASP A 187 17.46 -11.53 -13.01
C ASP A 187 17.59 -10.75 -11.69
N ALA A 188 16.81 -9.70 -11.49
CA ALA A 188 16.77 -8.95 -10.24
C ALA A 188 16.27 -9.82 -9.07
N VAL A 189 15.17 -10.58 -9.27
CA VAL A 189 14.67 -11.56 -8.29
C VAL A 189 15.72 -12.62 -7.98
N LYS A 190 16.37 -13.18 -9.00
CA LYS A 190 17.44 -14.17 -8.85
C LYS A 190 18.63 -13.61 -8.08
N ARG A 191 19.03 -12.36 -8.35
CA ARG A 191 20.10 -11.66 -7.63
C ARG A 191 19.77 -11.53 -6.15
N LEU A 192 18.52 -11.22 -5.80
CA LEU A 192 18.09 -11.15 -4.40
C LEU A 192 18.19 -12.51 -3.70
N MET A 193 17.66 -13.57 -4.33
CA MET A 193 17.70 -14.93 -3.77
C MET A 193 19.13 -15.42 -3.54
N ALA A 194 20.08 -14.98 -4.36
CA ALA A 194 21.48 -15.40 -4.26
C ALA A 194 22.28 -14.63 -3.18
N ASN A 195 21.85 -13.44 -2.77
CA ASN A 195 22.68 -12.53 -1.98
C ASN A 195 22.06 -12.07 -0.65
N THR A 196 20.75 -12.23 -0.45
CA THR A 196 20.03 -11.71 0.72
C THR A 196 19.59 -12.79 1.70
N ALA A 197 19.16 -12.40 2.91
CA ALA A 197 18.62 -13.34 3.90
C ALA A 197 17.30 -13.97 3.45
N GLY A 198 16.59 -13.32 2.53
CA GLY A 198 15.45 -13.90 1.88
C GLY A 198 14.58 -12.90 1.14
N VAL A 199 13.79 -13.44 0.21
CA VAL A 199 12.77 -12.73 -0.54
C VAL A 199 11.40 -13.02 0.06
N ARG A 200 10.50 -12.04 0.06
CA ARG A 200 9.09 -12.21 0.46
C ARG A 200 8.16 -11.86 -0.68
N ARG A 201 7.26 -12.78 -1.02
CA ARG A 201 6.06 -12.47 -1.82
C ARG A 201 4.88 -12.52 -0.88
N LEU A 202 4.48 -11.36 -0.36
CA LEU A 202 3.41 -11.27 0.64
C LEU A 202 2.02 -11.17 0.01
N GLY A 203 1.91 -10.56 -1.17
CA GLY A 203 0.67 -10.51 -1.93
C GLY A 203 -0.24 -9.33 -1.69
N SER A 204 0.25 -8.31 -0.99
CA SER A 204 -0.33 -6.99 -0.85
C SER A 204 0.80 -5.99 -1.05
N ALA A 205 0.67 -5.11 -2.05
CA ALA A 205 1.71 -4.14 -2.38
C ALA A 205 1.79 -3.06 -1.29
N ALA A 206 0.65 -2.56 -0.83
CA ALA A 206 0.52 -1.56 0.23
C ALA A 206 1.13 -2.04 1.55
N LEU A 207 0.82 -3.25 2.03
CA LEU A 207 1.44 -3.79 3.25
C LEU A 207 2.93 -4.03 3.06
N SER A 208 3.37 -4.52 1.88
CA SER A 208 4.79 -4.75 1.64
C SER A 208 5.58 -3.44 1.69
N ILE A 209 5.06 -2.37 1.10
CA ILE A 209 5.70 -1.05 1.14
C ILE A 209 5.61 -0.44 2.56
N ALA A 210 4.48 -0.59 3.25
CA ALA A 210 4.35 -0.15 4.65
C ALA A 210 5.33 -0.89 5.59
N TYR A 211 5.62 -2.15 5.30
CA TYR A 211 6.63 -2.94 6.02
C TYR A 211 8.06 -2.41 5.77
N VAL A 212 8.33 -1.80 4.61
CA VAL A 212 9.57 -1.05 4.38
C VAL A 212 9.63 0.19 5.27
N ALA A 213 8.52 0.92 5.39
CA ALA A 213 8.46 2.13 6.23
C ALA A 213 8.73 1.86 7.71
N CYS A 214 8.39 0.66 8.23
CA CYS A 214 8.66 0.28 9.61
C CYS A 214 9.85 -0.67 9.80
N GLY A 215 10.64 -0.93 8.75
CA GLY A 215 11.85 -1.75 8.83
C GLY A 215 11.63 -3.25 9.01
N ARG A 216 10.41 -3.76 8.74
CA ARG A 216 10.14 -5.21 8.64
C ARG A 216 10.66 -5.82 7.35
N LEU A 217 10.69 -5.00 6.30
CA LEU A 217 11.41 -5.25 5.05
C LEU A 217 12.42 -4.12 4.86
N ASP A 218 13.54 -4.42 4.21
CA ASP A 218 14.56 -3.43 3.87
C ASP A 218 14.28 -2.77 2.51
N GLY A 219 13.51 -3.45 1.67
CA GLY A 219 13.03 -2.93 0.40
C GLY A 219 11.91 -3.76 -0.22
N PHE A 220 11.30 -3.20 -1.25
CA PHE A 220 10.21 -3.78 -2.03
C PHE A 220 10.29 -3.28 -3.47
N PHE A 221 9.93 -4.14 -4.42
CA PHE A 221 9.72 -3.72 -5.80
C PHE A 221 8.60 -4.52 -6.48
N GLU A 222 7.86 -3.86 -7.36
CA GLU A 222 6.82 -4.46 -8.21
C GLU A 222 6.53 -3.55 -9.41
N ASP A 223 6.00 -4.12 -10.50
CA ASP A 223 5.57 -3.39 -11.70
C ASP A 223 4.06 -3.46 -11.90
N GLY A 224 3.52 -2.49 -12.64
CA GLY A 224 2.12 -2.44 -13.04
C GLY A 224 1.16 -1.87 -12.00
N LEU A 225 1.67 -1.29 -10.92
CA LEU A 225 0.87 -0.77 -9.81
C LEU A 225 0.25 0.60 -10.11
N SER A 226 -0.99 0.79 -9.67
CA SER A 226 -1.74 2.04 -9.67
C SER A 226 -1.45 2.87 -8.42
N VAL A 227 -1.83 4.14 -8.43
CA VAL A 227 -1.62 5.04 -7.27
C VAL A 227 -2.42 4.62 -6.03
N HIS A 228 -3.57 3.94 -6.19
CA HIS A 228 -4.29 3.38 -5.04
C HIS A 228 -3.50 2.24 -4.35
N ASP A 229 -2.75 1.42 -5.10
CA ASP A 229 -1.95 0.32 -4.53
C ASP A 229 -0.81 0.81 -3.63
N PHE A 230 -0.14 1.91 -4.01
CA PHE A 230 1.11 2.34 -3.37
C PHE A 230 1.10 3.75 -2.79
N GLY A 231 0.15 4.62 -3.15
CA GLY A 231 0.25 6.05 -2.86
C GLY A 231 0.40 6.36 -1.38
N ALA A 232 -0.44 5.73 -0.54
CA ALA A 232 -0.37 5.88 0.92
C ALA A 232 0.94 5.34 1.51
N SER A 233 1.35 4.13 1.11
CA SER A 233 2.53 3.45 1.66
C SER A 233 3.85 4.03 1.15
N ALA A 234 3.89 4.54 -0.08
CA ALA A 234 5.04 5.27 -0.63
C ALA A 234 5.33 6.53 0.19
N LEU A 235 4.29 7.32 0.51
CA LEU A 235 4.42 8.47 1.41
C LEU A 235 4.99 8.03 2.76
N MET A 236 4.53 6.90 3.32
CA MET A 236 5.06 6.39 4.59
C MET A 236 6.55 6.06 4.50
N VAL A 237 7.03 5.47 3.40
CA VAL A 237 8.46 5.18 3.22
C VAL A 237 9.27 6.46 3.17
N GLU A 238 8.82 7.48 2.41
CA GLU A 238 9.50 8.78 2.34
C GLU A 238 9.56 9.46 3.71
N GLU A 239 8.44 9.50 4.43
CA GLU A 239 8.33 10.09 5.77
C GLU A 239 9.08 9.29 6.87
N ALA A 240 9.32 8.00 6.64
CA ALA A 240 10.15 7.14 7.47
C ALA A 240 11.66 7.26 7.17
N GLY A 241 12.06 8.07 6.17
CA GLY A 241 13.45 8.30 5.78
C GLY A 241 13.99 7.33 4.73
N GLY A 242 13.11 6.57 4.07
CA GLY A 242 13.42 5.73 2.92
C GLY A 242 13.44 6.49 1.60
N ILE A 243 13.53 5.74 0.51
CA ILE A 243 13.54 6.25 -0.87
C ILE A 243 12.52 5.46 -1.68
N VAL A 244 11.73 6.16 -2.49
CA VAL A 244 10.79 5.58 -3.44
C VAL A 244 11.07 6.13 -4.84
N THR A 245 11.34 5.25 -5.81
CA THR A 245 11.54 5.61 -7.21
C THR A 245 10.93 4.58 -8.16
N ARG A 246 11.00 4.85 -9.46
CA ARG A 246 10.94 3.82 -10.50
C ARG A 246 12.19 2.93 -10.44
N PHE A 247 12.17 1.79 -11.12
CA PHE A 247 13.33 0.93 -11.40
C PHE A 247 14.47 1.70 -12.08
N SER A 248 14.11 2.67 -12.93
CA SER A 248 15.06 3.57 -13.59
C SER A 248 15.71 4.60 -12.65
N GLY A 249 15.23 4.73 -11.41
CA GLY A 249 15.60 5.81 -10.49
C GLY A 249 14.84 7.12 -10.68
N ALA A 250 13.95 7.20 -11.68
CA ALA A 250 13.08 8.37 -11.88
C ALA A 250 12.02 8.51 -10.77
N ALA A 251 11.47 9.71 -10.62
CA ALA A 251 10.36 9.95 -9.69
C ALA A 251 9.09 9.19 -10.11
N VAL A 252 8.30 8.77 -9.12
CA VAL A 252 7.00 8.12 -9.34
C VAL A 252 5.93 9.19 -9.57
N THR A 253 5.30 9.18 -10.75
CA THR A 253 4.31 10.21 -11.16
C THR A 253 2.93 9.64 -11.51
N GLY A 254 2.72 8.33 -11.31
CA GLY A 254 1.46 7.65 -11.63
C GLY A 254 1.63 6.15 -11.70
N LYS A 255 0.74 5.47 -12.44
CA LYS A 255 0.78 4.01 -12.64
C LYS A 255 2.13 3.54 -13.19
N GLY A 256 2.60 2.38 -12.75
CA GLY A 256 3.81 1.72 -13.26
C GLY A 256 4.57 0.99 -12.16
N ASP A 257 5.88 0.94 -12.34
CA ASP A 257 6.82 0.31 -11.42
C ASP A 257 7.14 1.14 -10.18
N ILE A 258 7.42 0.45 -9.09
CA ILE A 258 7.86 1.05 -7.84
C ILE A 258 9.04 0.28 -7.25
N LEU A 259 10.01 1.00 -6.74
CA LEU A 259 11.14 0.52 -5.95
C LEU A 259 11.18 1.36 -4.69
N ALA A 260 10.81 0.75 -3.57
CA ALA A 260 10.81 1.37 -2.25
C ALA A 260 11.87 0.69 -1.40
N ALA A 261 12.77 1.44 -0.77
CA ALA A 261 13.81 0.86 0.07
C ALA A 261 14.25 1.79 1.18
N SER A 262 14.87 1.21 2.21
CA SER A 262 15.69 2.00 3.11
C SER A 262 16.79 2.71 2.34
N LYS A 263 17.20 3.89 2.83
CA LYS A 263 18.31 4.65 2.24
C LYS A 263 19.61 3.82 2.15
N ALA A 264 19.81 2.91 3.09
CA ALA A 264 20.98 2.03 3.13
C ALA A 264 20.96 0.96 2.02
N LEU A 265 19.81 0.34 1.74
CA LEU A 265 19.70 -0.71 0.73
C LEU A 265 19.51 -0.16 -0.69
N TYR A 266 18.89 1.02 -0.83
CA TYR A 266 18.44 1.57 -2.11
C TYR A 266 19.47 1.47 -3.27
N PRO A 267 20.75 1.88 -3.11
CA PRO A 267 21.69 1.86 -4.23
C PRO A 267 21.91 0.44 -4.79
N TRP A 268 22.03 -0.54 -3.88
CA TRP A 268 22.24 -1.93 -4.28
C TRP A 268 20.98 -2.54 -4.90
N LEU A 269 19.78 -2.17 -4.41
CA LEU A 269 18.52 -2.65 -4.98
C LEU A 269 18.30 -2.09 -6.39
N GLN A 270 18.51 -0.78 -6.58
CA GLN A 270 18.32 -0.09 -7.85
C GLN A 270 19.31 -0.53 -8.94
N GLU A 271 20.54 -0.87 -8.57
CA GLU A 271 21.54 -1.47 -9.47
C GLU A 271 21.01 -2.76 -10.13
N GLY A 272 20.16 -3.53 -9.43
CA GLY A 272 19.58 -4.76 -9.95
C GLY A 272 18.69 -4.58 -11.18
N PHE A 273 18.24 -3.35 -11.44
CA PHE A 273 17.40 -2.98 -12.58
C PHE A 273 18.15 -2.17 -13.65
N GLN A 274 19.46 -2.04 -13.53
CA GLN A 274 20.29 -1.43 -14.57
C GLN A 274 20.76 -2.50 -15.56
N PRO A 275 20.82 -2.19 -16.88
CA PRO A 275 21.42 -3.09 -17.85
C PRO A 275 22.85 -3.44 -17.44
N LYS A 276 23.20 -4.73 -17.46
CA LYS A 276 24.60 -5.16 -17.28
C LYS A 276 25.39 -4.73 -18.52
N ALA A 277 26.52 -4.05 -18.29
CA ALA A 277 27.47 -3.69 -19.33
C ALA A 277 28.12 -4.92 -19.98
#